data_AF-A0A3A4JTX7-F1
#
_entry.id   AF-A0A3A4JTX7-F1
#
_cell.length_a   1.000
_cell.length_b   1.000
_cell.length_c   1.000
_cell.angle_alpha   90.00
_cell.angle_beta   90.00
_cell.angle_gamma   90.00
#
_symmetry.space_group_name_H-M   'P 1'
#
loop_
_entity.id
_entity.type
_entity.pdbx_description
1 polymer ?
#
loop_
_entity_poly.entity_id
_entity_poly.type
_entity_poly.pdbx_seq_one_letter_code
_entity_poly.pdbx_strand_id
1 'polypeptide(L)'
;MRIESSFENERHTMRKITDSLASILVAVMLLAACGSTDEGAGNTDGDNDGDNEAEADGDDSPDGDGADGDTADGDNVIEQPTLIGRVSVNAFAWGGVPSSDANVSIEFYTGLVRMDAFAAFPPELHHVAARGGDCVLYLGNDSACNPPCDWDEYCDAENTCQDAPIRQSAGKVTLTAGDQEVSADPGAAGDYYSDPLSADLIAPDTAFAVEAAGDDFPGFSLQTTGVEPAAFDIDLQSNSITLTDGQDNEVAWEPIENGGLVQMILNSGWHGAPPEATMYCEAPASRGRLVIPQAVVEGFPSTGGIGLEPHMSYIGVARRVRASLPGGEVEFSVGWRYGIYPRHNAEGGIE
;
A
#
# COMPACT_ATOMS: atom_id res chain seq x y z
N MET A 1 30.12 -15.77 -42.03
CA MET A 1 31.18 -16.39 -41.20
C MET A 1 31.91 -15.28 -40.44
N ARG A 2 31.36 -14.85 -39.29
CA ARG A 2 31.98 -14.01 -38.24
C ARG A 2 30.91 -13.60 -37.22
N ILE A 3 30.49 -14.54 -36.36
CA ILE A 3 29.76 -14.26 -35.12
C ILE A 3 30.20 -15.33 -34.10
N GLU A 4 31.48 -15.32 -33.70
CA GLU A 4 31.96 -16.18 -32.60
C GLU A 4 32.88 -15.45 -31.62
N SER A 5 33.31 -14.21 -31.88
CA SER A 5 34.29 -13.53 -31.02
C SER A 5 33.72 -12.66 -29.88
N SER A 6 32.40 -12.64 -29.68
CA SER A 6 31.77 -11.78 -28.65
C SER A 6 31.52 -12.49 -27.32
N PHE A 7 31.46 -13.82 -27.30
CA PHE A 7 31.08 -14.59 -26.09
C PHE A 7 32.25 -14.97 -25.19
N GLU A 8 33.50 -14.84 -25.64
CA GLU A 8 34.67 -15.17 -24.83
C GLU A 8 35.11 -14.04 -23.88
N ASN A 9 34.72 -12.79 -24.17
CA ASN A 9 35.13 -11.66 -23.34
C ASN A 9 34.27 -11.52 -22.05
N GLU A 10 33.03 -12.01 -22.05
CA GLU A 10 32.16 -11.95 -20.86
C GLU A 10 32.47 -13.02 -19.80
N ARG A 11 33.00 -14.19 -20.21
CA ARG A 11 33.38 -15.25 -19.25
C ARG A 11 34.59 -14.88 -18.39
N HIS A 12 35.43 -13.95 -18.84
CA HIS A 12 36.60 -13.53 -18.08
C HIS A 12 36.27 -12.47 -17.01
N THR A 13 35.20 -11.70 -17.20
CA THR A 13 34.75 -10.70 -16.23
C THR A 13 34.00 -11.34 -15.06
N MET A 14 33.16 -12.36 -15.31
CA MET A 14 32.46 -13.07 -14.22
C MET A 14 33.38 -13.88 -13.30
N ARG A 15 34.50 -14.41 -13.80
CA ARG A 15 35.45 -15.17 -12.98
C ARG A 15 36.22 -14.31 -11.96
N LYS A 16 36.37 -13.01 -12.21
CA LYS A 16 37.03 -12.08 -11.28
C LYS A 16 36.14 -11.67 -10.10
N ILE A 17 34.82 -11.76 -10.26
CA ILE A 17 33.85 -11.42 -9.20
C ILE A 17 33.74 -12.55 -8.17
N THR A 18 33.83 -13.81 -8.61
CA THR A 18 33.78 -14.98 -7.71
C THR A 18 35.03 -15.10 -6.81
N ASP A 19 36.20 -14.65 -7.27
CA ASP A 19 37.44 -14.73 -6.47
C ASP A 19 37.55 -13.62 -5.40
N SER A 20 36.85 -12.48 -5.56
CA SER A 20 36.81 -11.42 -4.54
C SER A 20 35.88 -11.74 -3.37
N LEU A 21 34.79 -12.48 -3.59
CA LEU A 21 33.85 -12.83 -2.52
C LEU A 21 34.37 -13.95 -1.60
N ALA A 22 35.29 -14.79 -2.08
CA ALA A 22 35.92 -15.84 -1.27
C ALA A 22 36.94 -15.30 -0.23
N SER A 23 37.43 -14.06 -0.38
CA SER A 23 38.42 -13.47 0.54
C SER A 23 37.81 -12.69 1.70
N ILE A 24 36.50 -12.39 1.69
CA ILE A 24 35.82 -11.67 2.77
C ILE A 24 35.24 -12.63 3.83
N LEU A 25 35.05 -13.91 3.49
CA LEU A 25 34.46 -14.90 4.40
C LEU A 25 35.42 -15.49 5.45
N VAL A 26 36.71 -15.14 5.43
CA VAL A 26 37.73 -15.72 6.35
C VAL A 26 38.07 -14.79 7.53
N ALA A 27 37.55 -13.56 7.58
CA ALA A 27 37.92 -12.57 8.61
C ALA A 27 36.96 -12.45 9.81
N VAL A 28 35.85 -13.21 9.88
CA VAL A 28 34.81 -13.03 10.92
C VAL A 28 34.77 -14.16 11.97
N MET A 29 35.59 -15.21 11.87
CA MET A 29 35.64 -16.29 12.88
C MET A 29 36.86 -16.21 13.80
N LEU A 30 37.05 -15.12 14.55
CA LEU A 30 38.04 -15.08 15.64
C LEU A 30 37.76 -13.95 16.64
N LEU A 31 36.71 -14.09 17.44
CA LEU A 31 36.57 -13.38 18.73
C LEU A 31 35.50 -14.07 19.61
N ALA A 32 35.83 -15.27 20.07
CA ALA A 32 35.12 -15.92 21.17
C ALA A 32 36.15 -16.69 22.02
N ALA A 33 36.69 -16.05 23.06
CA ALA A 33 37.15 -16.67 24.31
C ALA A 33 37.99 -15.69 25.15
N CYS A 34 37.37 -15.13 26.21
CA CYS A 34 37.92 -14.69 27.50
C CYS A 34 36.72 -14.03 28.21
N GLY A 35 36.09 -14.54 29.27
CA GLY A 35 36.57 -15.40 30.34
C GLY A 35 36.95 -14.57 31.56
N SER A 36 35.99 -14.13 32.38
CA SER A 36 36.20 -13.88 33.81
C SER A 36 34.87 -13.83 34.57
N THR A 37 34.75 -14.74 35.52
CA THR A 37 33.86 -14.77 36.68
C THR A 37 33.95 -13.49 37.51
N ASP A 38 32.82 -13.01 38.03
CA ASP A 38 32.82 -12.41 39.36
C ASP A 38 31.50 -12.65 40.10
N GLU A 39 31.64 -13.02 41.37
CA GLU A 39 30.58 -13.31 42.32
C GLU A 39 30.07 -12.00 42.93
N GLY A 40 28.75 -11.84 43.07
CA GLY A 40 28.18 -10.64 43.66
C GLY A 40 26.80 -10.89 44.25
N ALA A 41 26.78 -11.43 45.46
CA ALA A 41 25.61 -11.49 46.32
C ALA A 41 25.03 -10.09 46.56
N GLY A 42 23.71 -9.93 46.44
CA GLY A 42 23.00 -8.67 46.63
C GLY A 42 21.52 -8.90 46.91
N ASN A 43 21.26 -9.42 48.10
CA ASN A 43 19.96 -9.47 48.77
C ASN A 43 19.40 -8.06 48.98
N THR A 44 18.14 -7.79 48.60
CA THR A 44 17.26 -6.82 49.29
C THR A 44 15.82 -7.13 48.96
N ASP A 45 15.17 -7.81 49.91
CA ASP A 45 13.74 -7.75 50.18
C ASP A 45 13.31 -6.30 50.40
N GLY A 46 12.13 -5.94 49.91
CA GLY A 46 11.58 -4.60 50.01
C GLY A 46 10.08 -4.59 49.76
N ASP A 47 9.36 -5.31 50.63
CA ASP A 47 7.92 -5.14 50.84
C ASP A 47 7.63 -3.65 51.10
N ASN A 48 6.65 -3.09 50.40
CA ASN A 48 5.97 -1.89 50.87
C ASN A 48 4.49 -1.96 50.50
N ASP A 49 3.78 -2.73 51.30
CA ASP A 49 2.35 -2.58 51.54
C ASP A 49 2.10 -1.19 52.15
N GLY A 50 1.20 -0.44 51.54
CA GLY A 50 0.84 0.91 51.96
C GLY A 50 -0.59 1.23 51.58
N ASP A 51 -1.52 0.57 52.27
CA ASP A 51 -2.93 0.94 52.36
C ASP A 51 -3.06 2.42 52.72
N ASN A 52 -3.93 3.14 52.00
CA ASN A 52 -4.62 4.28 52.58
C ASN A 52 -6.01 4.42 51.97
N GLU A 53 -6.98 3.81 52.64
CA GLU A 53 -8.39 4.16 52.54
C GLU A 53 -8.61 5.58 53.10
N ALA A 54 -9.52 6.33 52.48
CA ALA A 54 -10.69 6.93 53.15
C ALA A 54 -11.25 8.14 52.39
N GLU A 55 -12.51 7.99 51.97
CA GLU A 55 -13.63 8.92 52.17
C GLU A 55 -13.51 10.37 51.67
N ALA A 56 -14.38 10.75 50.72
CA ALA A 56 -15.35 11.84 50.96
C ALA A 56 -16.38 11.95 49.83
N ASP A 57 -17.63 11.90 50.26
CA ASP A 57 -18.88 12.13 49.53
C ASP A 57 -18.99 13.53 48.91
N GLY A 58 -19.82 13.63 47.87
CA GLY A 58 -20.65 14.80 47.61
C GLY A 58 -20.32 15.58 46.34
N ASP A 59 -21.06 15.35 45.27
CA ASP A 59 -22.08 16.33 44.88
C ASP A 59 -23.05 15.76 43.83
N ASP A 60 -24.31 15.70 44.24
CA ASP A 60 -25.47 15.68 43.36
C ASP A 60 -25.49 16.98 42.54
N SER A 61 -25.45 16.86 41.22
CA SER A 61 -26.03 17.88 40.34
C SER A 61 -26.71 17.20 39.15
N PRO A 62 -28.04 17.39 39.01
CA PRO A 62 -28.81 16.83 37.92
C PRO A 62 -28.77 17.76 36.70
N ASP A 63 -29.14 17.18 35.56
CA ASP A 63 -29.65 17.84 34.36
C ASP A 63 -28.61 18.52 33.45
N GLY A 64 -28.14 17.73 32.50
CA GLY A 64 -27.47 18.19 31.28
C GLY A 64 -27.79 17.23 30.14
N ASP A 65 -29.05 17.23 29.69
CA ASP A 65 -29.48 16.63 28.43
C ASP A 65 -28.68 17.25 27.27
N GLY A 66 -27.58 16.60 26.90
CA GLY A 66 -26.77 16.90 25.73
C GLY A 66 -26.50 15.61 24.98
N ALA A 67 -27.54 15.10 24.33
CA ALA A 67 -27.43 13.99 23.41
C ALA A 67 -26.61 14.43 22.17
N ASP A 68 -25.29 14.40 22.28
CA ASP A 68 -24.41 14.34 21.10
C ASP A 68 -24.37 12.88 20.63
N GLY A 69 -25.55 12.41 20.24
CA GLY A 69 -25.72 11.22 19.43
C GLY A 69 -25.33 11.56 18.00
N ASP A 70 -24.02 11.71 17.75
CA ASP A 70 -23.45 11.54 16.43
C ASP A 70 -23.58 10.06 16.05
N THR A 71 -24.81 9.62 15.77
CA THR A 71 -25.03 8.48 14.91
C THR A 71 -24.62 8.95 13.52
N ALA A 72 -23.33 8.80 13.22
CA ALA A 72 -22.78 8.97 11.88
C ALA A 72 -23.71 8.27 10.89
N ASP A 73 -24.30 9.07 9.99
CA ASP A 73 -25.11 8.60 8.86
C ASP A 73 -24.35 7.47 8.16
N GLY A 74 -24.97 6.29 8.11
CA GLY A 74 -24.37 5.03 7.67
C GLY A 74 -24.01 4.93 6.19
N ASP A 75 -23.80 6.05 5.48
CA ASP A 75 -23.67 6.08 4.02
C ASP A 75 -22.30 6.56 3.48
N ASN A 76 -21.38 7.02 4.33
CA ASN A 76 -20.03 7.45 3.88
C ASN A 76 -18.90 6.78 4.66
N VAL A 77 -19.02 5.46 4.82
CA VAL A 77 -18.00 4.67 5.49
C VAL A 77 -16.81 4.50 4.53
N ILE A 78 -15.67 5.12 4.85
CA ILE A 78 -14.44 4.96 4.08
C ILE A 78 -13.90 3.52 4.21
N GLU A 79 -13.80 2.84 3.07
CA GLU A 79 -13.23 1.49 2.97
C GLU A 79 -12.31 1.38 1.77
N GLN A 80 -11.25 0.56 1.90
CA GLN A 80 -10.47 0.17 0.74
C GLN A 80 -11.35 -0.70 -0.17
N PRO A 81 -11.42 -0.41 -1.47
CA PRO A 81 -12.20 -1.19 -2.42
C PRO A 81 -11.75 -2.65 -2.43
N THR A 82 -12.75 -3.53 -2.46
CA THR A 82 -12.54 -4.96 -2.64
C THR A 82 -13.02 -5.33 -4.04
N LEU A 83 -12.12 -5.81 -4.88
CA LEU A 83 -12.31 -5.95 -6.32
C LEU A 83 -12.04 -7.40 -6.75
N ILE A 84 -12.61 -7.82 -7.88
CA ILE A 84 -12.20 -9.05 -8.57
C ILE A 84 -11.28 -8.77 -9.76
N GLY A 85 -11.07 -7.50 -10.09
CA GLY A 85 -10.18 -7.11 -11.16
C GLY A 85 -9.92 -5.61 -11.22
N ARG A 86 -8.79 -5.25 -11.82
CA ARG A 86 -8.38 -3.87 -11.99
C ARG A 86 -7.56 -3.70 -13.25
N VAL A 87 -7.85 -2.64 -13.99
CA VAL A 87 -6.95 -2.03 -14.96
C VAL A 87 -6.58 -0.65 -14.44
N SER A 88 -5.29 -0.33 -14.44
CA SER A 88 -4.83 0.99 -14.00
C SER A 88 -3.73 1.55 -14.88
N VAL A 89 -3.82 2.84 -15.18
CA VAL A 89 -2.83 3.61 -15.93
C VAL A 89 -2.31 4.69 -15.01
N ASN A 90 -1.06 4.56 -14.55
CA ASN A 90 -0.49 5.50 -13.58
C ASN A 90 0.86 6.02 -14.02
N ALA A 91 1.00 7.35 -14.10
CA ALA A 91 2.31 7.99 -14.12
C ALA A 91 2.81 8.14 -12.69
N PHE A 92 4.05 7.71 -12.46
CA PHE A 92 4.70 7.82 -11.17
C PHE A 92 5.58 9.06 -11.13
N ALA A 93 5.58 9.76 -10.01
CA ALA A 93 6.49 10.86 -9.74
C ALA A 93 7.42 10.51 -8.58
N TRP A 94 8.69 10.89 -8.72
CA TRP A 94 9.72 10.67 -7.71
C TRP A 94 10.52 11.95 -7.48
N GLY A 95 10.66 12.36 -6.22
CA GLY A 95 11.38 13.60 -5.89
C GLY A 95 10.69 14.84 -6.47
N GLY A 96 9.36 14.79 -6.60
CA GLY A 96 8.57 15.81 -7.30
C GLY A 96 8.72 15.83 -8.82
N VAL A 97 9.45 14.88 -9.43
CA VAL A 97 9.63 14.80 -10.88
C VAL A 97 8.75 13.69 -11.45
N PRO A 98 7.75 14.00 -12.29
CA PRO A 98 6.95 13.00 -12.96
C PRO A 98 7.76 12.17 -13.96
N SER A 99 7.46 10.87 -14.06
CA SER A 99 7.92 9.98 -15.12
C SER A 99 7.41 10.45 -16.49
N SER A 100 8.19 10.22 -17.55
CA SER A 100 7.73 10.41 -18.94
C SER A 100 6.70 9.36 -19.36
N ASP A 101 6.66 8.25 -18.62
CA ASP A 101 5.91 7.05 -18.96
C ASP A 101 4.86 6.77 -17.88
N ALA A 102 3.70 6.30 -18.33
CA ALA A 102 2.60 5.80 -17.54
C ALA A 102 2.54 4.28 -17.60
N ASN A 103 2.63 3.64 -16.44
CA ASN A 103 2.57 2.19 -16.33
C ASN A 103 1.13 1.71 -16.44
N VAL A 104 0.94 0.66 -17.25
CA VAL A 104 -0.34 -0.04 -17.39
C VAL A 104 -0.27 -1.33 -16.57
N SER A 105 -1.15 -1.48 -15.59
CA SER A 105 -1.31 -2.69 -14.78
C SER A 105 -2.68 -3.29 -15.02
N ILE A 106 -2.73 -4.60 -15.29
CA ILE A 106 -3.94 -5.35 -15.65
C ILE A 106 -3.94 -6.64 -14.82
N GLU A 107 -4.93 -6.79 -13.95
CA GLU A 107 -4.99 -7.90 -13.00
C GLU A 107 -6.44 -8.33 -12.76
N PHE A 108 -6.74 -9.63 -12.88
CA PHE A 108 -8.06 -10.21 -12.63
C PHE A 108 -7.91 -11.47 -11.77
N TYR A 109 -8.85 -11.73 -10.85
CA TYR A 109 -8.70 -12.77 -9.84
C TYR A 109 -9.96 -13.65 -9.72
N THR A 110 -9.77 -14.89 -9.27
CA THR A 110 -10.86 -15.83 -8.95
C THR A 110 -11.73 -15.39 -7.77
N GLY A 111 -11.23 -14.45 -6.95
CA GLY A 111 -11.85 -14.02 -5.71
C GLY A 111 -11.63 -12.54 -5.44
N LEU A 112 -12.26 -12.08 -4.36
CA LEU A 112 -12.13 -10.71 -3.90
C LEU A 112 -10.72 -10.44 -3.40
N VAL A 113 -10.14 -9.32 -3.83
CA VAL A 113 -8.84 -8.85 -3.39
C VAL A 113 -8.90 -7.37 -3.04
N ARG A 114 -8.11 -6.98 -2.04
CA ARG A 114 -7.66 -5.60 -1.89
C ARG A 114 -6.37 -5.43 -2.66
N MET A 115 -6.09 -4.19 -3.02
CA MET A 115 -4.91 -3.84 -3.78
C MET A 115 -4.13 -2.77 -3.04
N ASP A 116 -2.91 -3.09 -2.61
CA ASP A 116 -1.99 -2.05 -2.17
C ASP A 116 -1.32 -1.37 -3.38
N ALA A 117 -0.20 -0.70 -3.14
CA ALA A 117 0.59 -0.04 -4.18
C ALA A 117 1.25 -0.99 -5.18
N PHE A 118 1.40 -2.26 -4.83
CA PHE A 118 2.25 -3.23 -5.51
C PHE A 118 1.55 -4.56 -5.82
N ALA A 119 0.79 -5.12 -4.88
CA ALA A 119 0.23 -6.46 -4.92
C ALA A 119 -1.24 -6.51 -4.45
N ALA A 120 -1.93 -7.53 -4.96
CA ALA A 120 -3.23 -7.94 -4.48
C ALA A 120 -3.10 -8.83 -3.25
N PHE A 121 -4.03 -8.74 -2.31
CA PHE A 121 -4.12 -9.63 -1.16
C PHE A 121 -5.60 -9.88 -0.77
N PRO A 122 -5.92 -11.06 -0.22
CA PRO A 122 -7.25 -11.35 0.33
C PRO A 122 -7.67 -10.32 1.39
N PRO A 123 -8.88 -9.74 1.32
CA PRO A 123 -9.38 -8.79 2.32
C PRO A 123 -9.41 -9.36 3.73
N GLU A 124 -9.58 -10.68 3.86
CA GLU A 124 -9.73 -11.41 5.11
C GLU A 124 -8.41 -11.49 5.90
N LEU A 125 -7.26 -11.18 5.29
CA LEU A 125 -5.98 -11.12 5.98
C LEU A 125 -5.84 -9.95 6.96
N HIS A 126 -6.72 -8.96 6.85
CA HIS A 126 -6.70 -7.77 7.69
C HIS A 126 -8.04 -7.47 8.31
N HIS A 127 -8.01 -6.95 9.53
CA HIS A 127 -9.16 -6.37 10.20
C HIS A 127 -9.05 -4.84 10.26
N VAL A 128 -10.19 -4.16 10.39
CA VAL A 128 -10.23 -2.71 10.63
C VAL A 128 -9.82 -2.43 12.07
N ALA A 129 -8.70 -1.75 12.26
CA ALA A 129 -8.20 -1.37 13.58
C ALA A 129 -8.67 0.01 14.02
N ALA A 130 -8.74 0.96 13.09
CA ALA A 130 -9.24 2.30 13.34
C ALA A 130 -9.92 2.88 12.09
N ARG A 131 -10.88 3.78 12.29
CA ARG A 131 -11.58 4.49 11.22
C ARG A 131 -11.98 5.88 11.68
N GLY A 132 -11.88 6.86 10.80
CA GLY A 132 -12.41 8.20 10.99
C GLY A 132 -11.92 9.15 9.92
N GLY A 133 -12.53 10.34 9.86
CA GLY A 133 -12.17 11.33 8.84
C GLY A 133 -12.24 10.74 7.44
N ASP A 134 -11.14 10.86 6.70
CA ASP A 134 -11.02 10.35 5.33
C ASP A 134 -10.25 9.03 5.25
N CYS A 135 -10.02 8.35 6.38
CA CYS A 135 -9.11 7.21 6.48
C CYS A 135 -9.67 6.00 7.25
N VAL A 136 -9.15 4.83 6.88
CA VAL A 136 -9.29 3.57 7.58
C VAL A 136 -7.93 2.90 7.71
N LEU A 137 -7.64 2.35 8.88
CA LEU A 137 -6.47 1.54 9.16
C LEU A 137 -6.84 0.07 9.18
N TYR A 138 -6.14 -0.71 8.37
CA TYR A 138 -6.17 -2.16 8.37
C TYR A 138 -4.89 -2.71 9.01
N LEU A 139 -5.02 -3.67 9.91
CA LEU A 139 -3.90 -4.42 10.49
C LEU A 139 -4.02 -5.90 10.14
N GLY A 140 -2.88 -6.55 9.89
CA GLY A 140 -2.83 -7.98 9.66
C GLY A 140 -3.41 -8.74 10.86
N ASN A 141 -4.09 -9.84 10.60
CA ASN A 141 -4.56 -10.71 11.67
C ASN A 141 -3.40 -11.42 12.36
N ASP A 142 -3.53 -11.65 13.66
CA ASP A 142 -2.61 -12.49 14.43
C ASP A 142 -2.92 -13.98 14.18
N SER A 143 -2.65 -14.42 12.95
CA SER A 143 -2.98 -15.74 12.44
C SER A 143 -1.73 -16.61 12.31
N ALA A 144 -1.80 -17.84 12.82
CA ALA A 144 -0.71 -18.81 12.82
C ALA A 144 -1.22 -20.24 12.59
N CYS A 145 -1.29 -20.64 11.32
CA CYS A 145 -1.76 -21.97 10.92
C CYS A 145 -0.74 -23.06 11.30
N ASN A 146 -1.25 -24.19 11.77
CA ASN A 146 -0.45 -25.37 12.11
C ASN A 146 -1.17 -26.67 11.64
N PRO A 147 -0.68 -27.35 10.59
CA PRO A 147 0.57 -27.08 9.86
C PRO A 147 0.54 -25.75 9.09
N PRO A 148 1.70 -25.21 8.69
CA PRO A 148 1.75 -24.06 7.78
C PRO A 148 0.98 -24.38 6.49
N CYS A 149 0.31 -23.37 5.93
CA CYS A 149 -0.44 -23.50 4.69
C CYS A 149 0.48 -23.76 3.49
N ASP A 150 -0.10 -24.34 2.43
CA ASP A 150 0.62 -24.52 1.17
C ASP A 150 0.89 -23.17 0.47
N TRP A 151 1.68 -23.19 -0.59
CA TRP A 151 2.20 -21.96 -1.24
C TRP A 151 1.12 -21.15 -1.97
N ASP A 152 -0.02 -21.76 -2.28
CA ASP A 152 -1.21 -21.20 -2.92
C ASP A 152 -2.35 -20.94 -1.92
N GLU A 153 -2.07 -21.04 -0.63
CA GLU A 153 -3.01 -20.80 0.46
C GLU A 153 -2.53 -19.65 1.37
N TYR A 154 -3.45 -19.12 2.17
CA TYR A 154 -3.14 -18.19 3.25
C TYR A 154 -3.84 -18.59 4.55
N CYS A 155 -3.30 -18.12 5.67
CA CYS A 155 -3.88 -18.37 6.99
C CYS A 155 -4.90 -17.28 7.34
N ASP A 156 -6.16 -17.63 7.53
CA ASP A 156 -7.21 -16.70 7.92
C ASP A 156 -7.22 -16.38 9.43
N ALA A 157 -8.12 -15.49 9.86
CA ALA A 157 -8.27 -15.09 11.27
C ALA A 157 -8.59 -16.25 12.21
N GLU A 158 -9.19 -17.32 11.69
CA GLU A 158 -9.57 -18.53 12.41
C GLU A 158 -8.44 -19.58 12.47
N ASN A 159 -7.24 -19.25 11.99
CA ASN A 159 -6.09 -20.14 11.88
C ASN A 159 -6.35 -21.35 10.96
N THR A 160 -7.12 -21.13 9.90
CA THR A 160 -7.43 -22.11 8.86
C THR A 160 -6.78 -21.69 7.54
N CYS A 161 -6.25 -22.67 6.80
CA CYS A 161 -5.72 -22.43 5.47
C CYS A 161 -6.87 -22.26 4.47
N GLN A 162 -6.82 -21.17 3.71
CA GLN A 162 -7.77 -20.82 2.67
C GLN A 162 -7.05 -20.67 1.33
N ASP A 163 -7.70 -21.07 0.24
CA ASP A 163 -7.17 -20.88 -1.11
C ASP A 163 -6.96 -19.38 -1.39
N ALA A 164 -5.76 -19.00 -1.83
CA ALA A 164 -5.50 -17.63 -2.26
C ALA A 164 -6.21 -17.36 -3.60
N PRO A 165 -6.76 -16.14 -3.81
CA PRO A 165 -7.23 -15.73 -5.12
C PRO A 165 -6.10 -15.80 -6.14
N ILE A 166 -6.31 -16.56 -7.21
CA ILE A 166 -5.34 -16.71 -8.30
C ILE A 166 -5.71 -15.81 -9.47
N ARG A 167 -4.70 -15.38 -10.23
CA ARG A 167 -4.91 -14.58 -11.43
C ARG A 167 -5.69 -15.37 -12.49
N GLN A 168 -6.56 -14.67 -13.23
CA GLN A 168 -7.36 -15.23 -14.33
C GLN A 168 -7.18 -14.45 -15.62
N SER A 169 -7.34 -15.15 -16.74
CA SER A 169 -7.43 -14.54 -18.05
C SER A 169 -8.79 -13.89 -18.24
N ALA A 170 -8.82 -12.63 -18.66
CA ALA A 170 -9.97 -11.95 -19.25
C ALA A 170 -9.87 -11.87 -20.79
N GLY A 171 -9.08 -12.76 -21.40
CA GLY A 171 -8.75 -12.70 -22.83
C GLY A 171 -7.85 -11.52 -23.16
N LYS A 172 -7.78 -11.14 -24.44
CA LYS A 172 -7.02 -9.96 -24.87
C LYS A 172 -7.63 -8.69 -24.26
N VAL A 173 -6.79 -7.88 -23.64
CA VAL A 173 -7.17 -6.55 -23.12
C VAL A 173 -6.61 -5.48 -24.03
N THR A 174 -7.47 -4.56 -24.46
CA THR A 174 -7.12 -3.42 -25.30
C THR A 174 -7.40 -2.14 -24.54
N LEU A 175 -6.41 -1.25 -24.47
CA LEU A 175 -6.48 0.05 -23.84
C LEU A 175 -6.28 1.13 -24.91
N THR A 176 -7.27 2.00 -25.07
CA THR A 176 -7.21 3.16 -25.95
C THR A 176 -7.07 4.42 -25.11
N ALA A 177 -6.13 5.30 -25.49
CA ALA A 177 -5.85 6.58 -24.84
C ALA A 177 -5.69 7.66 -25.92
N GLY A 178 -6.74 8.45 -26.15
CA GLY A 178 -6.82 9.34 -27.31
C GLY A 178 -6.68 8.55 -28.62
N ASP A 179 -5.66 8.85 -29.42
CA ASP A 179 -5.35 8.15 -30.68
C ASP A 179 -4.37 6.98 -30.51
N GLN A 180 -3.90 6.70 -29.28
CA GLN A 180 -3.01 5.58 -29.00
C GLN A 180 -3.79 4.35 -28.55
N GLU A 181 -3.31 3.18 -28.96
CA GLU A 181 -3.84 1.89 -28.55
C GLU A 181 -2.67 1.01 -28.11
N VAL A 182 -2.80 0.40 -26.94
CA VAL A 182 -1.93 -0.67 -26.46
C VAL A 182 -2.79 -1.88 -26.13
N SER A 183 -2.23 -3.07 -26.28
CA SER A 183 -2.96 -4.30 -25.96
C SER A 183 -2.04 -5.34 -25.35
N ALA A 184 -2.59 -6.14 -24.45
CA ALA A 184 -1.90 -7.23 -23.79
C ALA A 184 -2.69 -8.53 -23.94
N ASP A 185 -2.00 -9.60 -24.33
CA ASP A 185 -2.50 -10.96 -24.25
C ASP A 185 -2.16 -11.55 -22.86
N PRO A 186 -3.00 -12.44 -22.31
CA PRO A 186 -2.73 -13.09 -21.04
C PRO A 186 -1.54 -14.06 -21.16
N GLY A 187 -0.65 -14.03 -20.18
CA GLY A 187 0.36 -15.03 -19.93
C GLY A 187 -0.24 -16.34 -19.40
N ALA A 188 0.61 -17.36 -19.25
CA ALA A 188 0.16 -18.69 -18.82
C ALA A 188 -0.45 -18.72 -17.40
N ALA A 189 -0.11 -17.74 -16.56
CA ALA A 189 -0.64 -17.61 -15.21
C ALA A 189 -1.71 -16.50 -15.10
N GLY A 190 -2.27 -16.03 -16.22
CA GLY A 190 -3.22 -14.91 -16.23
C GLY A 190 -2.57 -13.54 -15.97
N ASP A 191 -1.24 -13.45 -16.04
CA ASP A 191 -0.48 -12.21 -15.93
C ASP A 191 -0.46 -11.45 -17.26
N TYR A 192 -0.51 -10.12 -17.21
CA TYR A 192 -0.54 -9.26 -18.39
C TYR A 192 0.67 -8.34 -18.39
N TYR A 193 1.33 -8.23 -19.54
CA TYR A 193 2.37 -7.24 -19.79
C TYR A 193 1.93 -6.35 -20.96
N SER A 194 1.84 -5.05 -20.70
CA SER A 194 1.57 -4.04 -21.70
C SER A 194 2.76 -3.11 -21.83
N ASP A 195 2.98 -2.58 -23.02
CA ASP A 195 3.86 -1.44 -23.20
C ASP A 195 3.31 -0.25 -22.38
N PRO A 196 4.20 0.59 -21.80
CA PRO A 196 3.77 1.80 -21.13
C PRO A 196 3.20 2.81 -22.14
N LEU A 197 2.34 3.69 -21.63
CA LEU A 197 1.87 4.86 -22.37
C LEU A 197 2.75 6.08 -22.07
N SER A 198 2.66 7.13 -22.88
CA SER A 198 3.23 8.42 -22.48
C SER A 198 2.43 9.01 -21.32
N ALA A 199 3.12 9.54 -20.30
CA ALA A 199 2.49 10.22 -19.17
C ALA A 199 1.68 11.46 -19.59
N ASP A 200 2.04 12.10 -20.70
CA ASP A 200 1.30 13.24 -21.26
C ASP A 200 -0.15 12.87 -21.63
N LEU A 201 -0.44 11.58 -21.88
CA LEU A 201 -1.80 11.12 -22.14
C LEU A 201 -2.69 11.12 -20.91
N ILE A 202 -2.15 11.13 -19.69
CA ILE A 202 -2.96 11.22 -18.47
C ILE A 202 -3.55 12.62 -18.28
N ALA A 203 -3.18 13.60 -19.12
CA ALA A 203 -3.76 14.93 -19.11
C ALA A 203 -5.30 14.92 -19.09
N PRO A 204 -5.94 15.93 -18.46
CA PRO A 204 -7.39 16.11 -18.52
C PRO A 204 -7.94 16.01 -19.93
N ASP A 205 -9.20 15.57 -20.02
CA ASP A 205 -9.96 15.44 -21.27
C ASP A 205 -9.46 14.38 -22.26
N THR A 206 -8.27 13.79 -22.08
CA THR A 206 -7.87 12.61 -22.84
C THR A 206 -8.83 11.47 -22.50
N ALA A 207 -9.54 10.98 -23.51
CA ALA A 207 -10.45 9.85 -23.36
C ALA A 207 -9.66 8.55 -23.24
N PHE A 208 -10.02 7.75 -22.23
CA PHE A 208 -9.50 6.42 -22.01
C PHE A 208 -10.63 5.39 -22.11
N ALA A 209 -10.36 4.30 -22.80
CA ALA A 209 -11.26 3.16 -22.88
C ALA A 209 -10.47 1.87 -22.67
N VAL A 210 -11.03 0.95 -21.92
CA VAL A 210 -10.52 -0.41 -21.81
C VAL A 210 -11.59 -1.40 -22.24
N GLU A 211 -11.17 -2.41 -22.99
CA GLU A 211 -12.00 -3.53 -23.41
C GLU A 211 -11.26 -4.84 -23.13
N ALA A 212 -11.90 -5.75 -22.41
CA ALA A 212 -11.44 -7.12 -22.22
C ALA A 212 -12.36 -8.06 -23.01
N ALA A 213 -11.77 -8.89 -23.87
CA ALA A 213 -12.52 -9.80 -24.74
C ALA A 213 -13.35 -10.85 -23.98
N GLY A 214 -12.94 -11.16 -22.75
CA GLY A 214 -13.48 -12.24 -21.93
C GLY A 214 -12.77 -13.58 -22.19
N ASP A 215 -12.67 -14.37 -21.13
CA ASP A 215 -12.16 -15.75 -21.13
C ASP A 215 -12.69 -16.45 -19.85
N ASP A 216 -11.82 -16.96 -18.97
CA ASP A 216 -12.22 -17.44 -17.63
C ASP A 216 -12.83 -16.31 -16.78
N PHE A 217 -12.32 -15.09 -16.95
CA PHE A 217 -12.89 -13.86 -16.41
C PHE A 217 -13.84 -13.20 -17.42
N PRO A 218 -15.01 -12.67 -17.01
CA PRO A 218 -15.98 -12.09 -17.95
C PRO A 218 -15.43 -10.91 -18.75
N GLY A 219 -15.81 -10.81 -20.02
CA GLY A 219 -15.50 -9.63 -20.85
C GLY A 219 -16.22 -8.37 -20.34
N PHE A 220 -15.59 -7.21 -20.51
CA PHE A 220 -16.14 -5.93 -20.06
C PHE A 220 -15.60 -4.76 -20.89
N SER A 221 -16.27 -3.61 -20.81
CA SER A 221 -15.78 -2.35 -21.35
C SER A 221 -16.04 -1.21 -20.37
N LEU A 222 -15.01 -0.40 -20.12
CA LEU A 222 -15.06 0.76 -19.23
C LEU A 222 -14.42 1.97 -19.90
N GLN A 223 -14.90 3.17 -19.57
CA GLN A 223 -14.38 4.42 -20.11
C GLN A 223 -14.24 5.45 -19.00
N THR A 224 -13.17 6.25 -19.06
CA THR A 224 -12.92 7.38 -18.18
C THR A 224 -12.10 8.43 -18.93
N THR A 225 -11.73 9.52 -18.26
CA THR A 225 -10.78 10.49 -18.79
C THR A 225 -9.51 10.52 -17.94
N GLY A 226 -8.48 11.17 -18.47
CA GLY A 226 -7.32 11.59 -17.69
C GLY A 226 -7.67 12.60 -16.59
N VAL A 227 -6.67 12.98 -15.80
CA VAL A 227 -6.77 13.86 -14.64
C VAL A 227 -5.53 14.73 -14.48
N GLU A 228 -5.73 15.92 -13.93
CA GLU A 228 -4.64 16.81 -13.55
C GLU A 228 -3.82 16.21 -12.39
N PRO A 229 -2.48 16.36 -12.38
CA PRO A 229 -1.68 16.01 -11.23
C PRO A 229 -1.97 16.96 -10.06
N ALA A 230 -1.90 16.46 -8.83
CA ALA A 230 -2.04 17.26 -7.63
C ALA A 230 -0.66 17.64 -7.07
N ALA A 231 -0.51 18.89 -6.61
CA ALA A 231 0.63 19.32 -5.82
C ALA A 231 0.31 19.13 -4.33
N PHE A 232 0.74 18.01 -3.77
CA PHE A 232 0.54 17.70 -2.35
C PHE A 232 1.54 18.42 -1.46
N ASP A 233 1.09 18.86 -0.28
CA ASP A 233 1.95 19.40 0.78
C ASP A 233 2.68 18.25 1.51
N ILE A 234 3.72 17.72 0.85
CA ILE A 234 4.61 16.66 1.35
C ILE A 234 6.06 17.07 1.14
N ASP A 235 7.00 16.46 1.88
CA ASP A 235 8.42 16.71 1.66
C ASP A 235 8.87 15.99 0.38
N LEU A 236 8.92 16.74 -0.72
CA LEU A 236 9.36 16.24 -2.03
C LEU A 236 10.86 15.91 -2.09
N GLN A 237 11.69 16.41 -1.18
CA GLN A 237 13.12 16.07 -1.18
C GLN A 237 13.34 14.67 -0.63
N SER A 238 12.66 14.35 0.47
CA SER A 238 12.74 13.03 1.08
C SER A 238 11.62 12.08 0.64
N ASN A 239 10.71 12.55 -0.21
CA ASN A 239 9.44 11.89 -0.54
C ASN A 239 8.75 11.40 0.72
N SER A 240 8.61 12.22 1.76
CA SER A 240 8.04 11.76 3.04
C SER A 240 6.81 12.55 3.47
N ILE A 241 5.97 11.87 4.25
CA ILE A 241 4.88 12.46 4.99
C ILE A 241 5.15 12.25 6.48
N THR A 242 5.07 13.33 7.25
CA THR A 242 5.19 13.25 8.71
C THR A 242 3.81 12.99 9.31
N LEU A 243 3.69 11.87 10.00
CA LEU A 243 2.56 11.55 10.86
C LEU A 243 2.93 12.00 12.27
N THR A 244 2.24 12.99 12.80
CA THR A 244 2.47 13.51 14.16
C THR A 244 1.52 12.82 15.13
N ASP A 245 2.07 12.13 16.12
CA ASP A 245 1.28 11.45 17.15
C ASP A 245 0.58 12.47 18.07
N GLY A 246 -0.51 12.06 18.71
CA GLY A 246 -1.25 12.92 19.65
C GLY A 246 -2.15 13.96 19.00
N GLN A 247 -2.27 14.00 17.67
CA GLN A 247 -3.16 14.91 16.95
C GLN A 247 -3.65 14.35 15.60
N ASP A 248 -4.71 14.96 15.07
CA ASP A 248 -5.11 14.75 13.67
C ASP A 248 -4.05 15.30 12.73
N ASN A 249 -3.84 14.60 11.62
CA ASN A 249 -2.93 15.01 10.56
C ASN A 249 -3.72 15.41 9.31
N GLU A 250 -3.19 16.34 8.53
CA GLU A 250 -3.83 16.80 7.30
C GLU A 250 -2.80 16.78 6.16
N VAL A 251 -3.25 16.33 4.99
CA VAL A 251 -2.51 16.49 3.73
C VAL A 251 -3.33 17.39 2.83
N ALA A 252 -2.77 18.54 2.44
CA ALA A 252 -3.43 19.52 1.60
C ALA A 252 -2.91 19.47 0.14
N TRP A 253 -3.74 19.95 -0.78
CA TRP A 253 -3.40 20.17 -2.19
C TRP A 253 -4.27 21.29 -2.78
N GLU A 254 -3.90 21.80 -3.95
CA GLU A 254 -4.76 22.72 -4.71
C GLU A 254 -6.00 21.98 -5.24
N PRO A 255 -7.24 22.41 -4.93
CA PRO A 255 -8.46 21.74 -5.39
C PRO A 255 -8.49 21.51 -6.90
N ILE A 256 -8.84 20.28 -7.29
CA ILE A 256 -8.98 19.88 -8.69
C ILE A 256 -10.47 19.82 -9.05
N GLU A 257 -10.92 20.79 -9.84
CA GLU A 257 -12.35 20.97 -10.17
C GLU A 257 -12.84 20.03 -11.27
N ASN A 258 -11.93 19.50 -12.10
CA ASN A 258 -12.26 18.55 -13.14
C ASN A 258 -12.46 17.12 -12.60
N GLY A 259 -12.85 16.97 -11.33
CA GLY A 259 -13.19 15.70 -10.68
C GLY A 259 -12.00 14.80 -10.33
N GLY A 260 -12.31 13.57 -9.92
CA GLY A 260 -11.31 12.60 -9.45
C GLY A 260 -11.29 12.46 -7.93
N LEU A 261 -10.45 11.54 -7.48
CA LEU A 261 -10.27 11.17 -6.09
C LEU A 261 -8.79 11.28 -5.77
N VAL A 262 -8.47 11.94 -4.66
CA VAL A 262 -7.17 11.77 -4.02
C VAL A 262 -7.23 10.48 -3.22
N GLN A 263 -6.29 9.59 -3.48
CA GLN A 263 -6.11 8.34 -2.78
C GLN A 263 -4.72 8.32 -2.16
N MET A 264 -4.65 7.92 -0.90
CA MET A 264 -3.40 7.65 -0.20
C MET A 264 -3.42 6.24 0.36
N ILE A 265 -2.35 5.49 0.10
CA ILE A 265 -2.12 4.18 0.69
C ILE A 265 -0.75 4.22 1.36
N LEU A 266 -0.74 4.10 2.69
CA LEU A 266 0.48 3.93 3.47
C LEU A 266 0.55 2.48 3.93
N ASN A 267 1.66 1.81 3.64
CA ASN A 267 1.88 0.42 4.01
C ASN A 267 3.06 0.27 4.97
N SER A 268 2.95 -0.73 5.82
CA SER A 268 4.01 -1.26 6.68
C SER A 268 4.20 -2.74 6.41
N GLY A 269 5.36 -3.29 6.77
CA GLY A 269 5.74 -4.68 6.55
C GLY A 269 6.73 -4.88 5.39
N TRP A 270 7.03 -6.13 5.08
CA TRP A 270 8.08 -6.55 4.15
C TRP A 270 7.58 -6.96 2.77
N HIS A 271 8.35 -6.59 1.74
CA HIS A 271 8.11 -7.04 0.37
C HIS A 271 8.03 -8.56 0.27
N GLY A 272 7.02 -9.03 -0.45
CA GLY A 272 6.78 -10.46 -0.70
C GLY A 272 5.86 -11.14 0.32
N ALA A 273 5.43 -10.42 1.36
CA ALA A 273 4.30 -10.80 2.19
C ALA A 273 3.11 -9.87 1.91
N PRO A 274 1.89 -10.16 2.38
CA PRO A 274 0.85 -9.15 2.55
C PRO A 274 1.32 -8.05 3.53
N PRO A 275 0.88 -6.79 3.39
CA PRO A 275 1.26 -5.73 4.33
C PRO A 275 0.94 -6.09 5.78
N GLU A 276 1.76 -5.68 6.74
CA GLU A 276 1.44 -5.83 8.17
C GLU A 276 0.39 -4.80 8.60
N ALA A 277 0.43 -3.62 7.99
CA ALA A 277 -0.56 -2.57 8.14
C ALA A 277 -0.78 -1.85 6.81
N THR A 278 -2.02 -1.46 6.55
CA THR A 278 -2.41 -0.61 5.41
C THR A 278 -3.32 0.49 5.91
N MET A 279 -2.85 1.73 5.84
CA MET A 279 -3.70 2.91 5.99
C MET A 279 -4.21 3.31 4.60
N TYR A 280 -5.52 3.26 4.43
CA TYR A 280 -6.20 3.68 3.22
C TYR A 280 -6.96 4.98 3.48
N CYS A 281 -6.70 6.00 2.67
CA CYS A 281 -7.43 7.24 2.73
C CYS A 281 -7.93 7.67 1.35
N GLU A 282 -9.10 8.29 1.30
CA GLU A 282 -9.67 8.82 0.06
C GLU A 282 -10.48 10.09 0.30
N ALA A 283 -10.35 11.05 -0.60
CA ALA A 283 -11.12 12.28 -0.62
C ALA A 283 -11.43 12.71 -2.06
N PRO A 284 -12.56 13.39 -2.33
CA PRO A 284 -12.77 14.09 -3.60
C PRO A 284 -11.64 15.07 -3.87
N ALA A 285 -11.08 15.05 -5.09
CA ALA A 285 -9.96 15.91 -5.44
C ALA A 285 -10.30 17.41 -5.37
N SER A 286 -11.58 17.78 -5.48
CA SER A 286 -12.07 19.15 -5.31
C SER A 286 -12.07 19.64 -3.85
N ARG A 287 -11.80 18.76 -2.87
CA ARG A 287 -11.78 19.14 -1.45
C ARG A 287 -10.53 19.91 -1.05
N GLY A 288 -9.41 19.66 -1.72
CA GLY A 288 -8.11 20.29 -1.44
C GLY A 288 -7.42 19.82 -0.14
N ARG A 289 -8.01 18.84 0.57
CA ARG A 289 -7.42 18.27 1.79
C ARG A 289 -7.98 16.91 2.15
N LEU A 290 -7.18 16.14 2.88
CA LEU A 290 -7.50 14.84 3.46
C LEU A 290 -7.12 14.86 4.94
N VAL A 291 -8.04 14.43 5.82
CA VAL A 291 -7.79 14.35 7.27
C VAL A 291 -7.55 12.90 7.70
N ILE A 292 -6.40 12.68 8.35
CA ILE A 292 -6.02 11.42 9.01
C ILE A 292 -6.24 11.60 10.51
N PRO A 293 -7.26 10.97 11.12
CA PRO A 293 -7.52 11.13 12.55
C PRO A 293 -6.36 10.63 13.41
N GLN A 294 -6.20 11.23 14.59
CA GLN A 294 -5.23 10.84 15.60
C GLN A 294 -5.23 9.32 15.85
N ALA A 295 -6.41 8.72 16.04
CA ALA A 295 -6.53 7.28 16.31
C ALA A 295 -6.05 6.40 15.13
N VAL A 296 -6.16 6.88 13.89
CA VAL A 296 -5.64 6.19 12.70
C VAL A 296 -4.13 6.32 12.63
N VAL A 297 -3.59 7.50 12.97
CA VAL A 297 -2.14 7.75 13.03
C VAL A 297 -1.49 6.90 14.11
N GLU A 298 -1.96 6.96 15.35
CA GLU A 298 -1.36 6.23 16.48
C GLU A 298 -1.43 4.70 16.32
N GLY A 299 -2.38 4.20 15.53
CA GLY A 299 -2.47 2.78 15.20
C GLY A 299 -1.51 2.34 14.09
N PHE A 300 -1.01 3.27 13.27
CA PHE A 300 -0.12 2.94 12.15
C PHE A 300 1.31 2.70 12.65
N PRO A 301 2.01 1.63 12.21
CA PRO A 301 3.38 1.36 12.65
C PRO A 301 4.38 2.46 12.25
N SER A 302 5.34 2.73 13.13
CA SER A 302 6.38 3.75 12.91
C SER A 302 7.35 3.43 11.77
N THR A 303 7.41 2.18 11.35
CA THR A 303 8.23 1.70 10.23
C THR A 303 7.36 1.41 9.02
N GLY A 304 7.56 2.15 7.94
CA GLY A 304 6.95 1.95 6.62
C GLY A 304 7.76 2.73 5.58
N GLY A 305 7.55 2.50 4.28
CA GLY A 305 8.35 3.23 3.28
C GLY A 305 8.30 2.70 1.86
N ILE A 306 8.99 3.39 0.95
CA ILE A 306 9.20 2.99 -0.45
C ILE A 306 10.61 2.36 -0.57
N GLY A 307 10.74 1.11 -1.00
CA GLY A 307 12.07 0.49 -1.13
C GLY A 307 12.03 -0.91 -1.70
N LEU A 308 13.12 -1.67 -1.65
CA LEU A 308 13.14 -3.11 -1.96
C LEU A 308 12.66 -3.96 -0.78
N GLU A 309 12.62 -3.36 0.41
CA GLU A 309 12.35 -4.03 1.70
C GLU A 309 10.94 -3.68 2.23
N PRO A 310 10.48 -2.40 2.30
CA PRO A 310 9.13 -2.07 2.80
C PRO A 310 8.06 -1.88 1.71
N HIS A 311 6.82 -2.38 1.90
CA HIS A 311 5.72 -2.19 0.94
C HIS A 311 5.56 -0.74 0.47
N MET A 312 5.53 -0.54 -0.85
CA MET A 312 5.38 0.80 -1.43
C MET A 312 4.17 1.53 -0.85
N SER A 313 4.37 2.80 -0.52
CA SER A 313 3.31 3.73 -0.12
C SER A 313 3.21 4.84 -1.15
N TYR A 314 2.01 5.35 -1.39
CA TYR A 314 1.80 6.47 -2.31
C TYR A 314 0.65 7.37 -1.88
N ILE A 315 0.69 8.60 -2.37
CA ILE A 315 -0.47 9.48 -2.51
C ILE A 315 -0.63 9.84 -3.98
N GLY A 316 -1.84 9.99 -4.45
CA GLY A 316 -2.10 10.24 -5.86
C GLY A 316 -3.48 10.79 -6.11
N VAL A 317 -3.71 11.21 -7.35
CA VAL A 317 -5.02 11.62 -7.85
C VAL A 317 -5.38 10.74 -9.03
N ALA A 318 -6.59 10.18 -9.03
CA ALA A 318 -7.07 9.32 -10.10
C ALA A 318 -8.53 9.58 -10.45
N ARG A 319 -8.84 9.42 -11.73
CA ARG A 319 -10.20 9.14 -12.19
C ARG A 319 -10.42 7.64 -12.13
N ARG A 320 -11.60 7.24 -11.66
CA ARG A 320 -11.96 5.84 -11.44
C ARG A 320 -13.38 5.58 -11.90
N VAL A 321 -13.56 4.47 -12.59
CA VAL A 321 -14.87 3.91 -12.92
C VAL A 321 -14.90 2.43 -12.56
N ARG A 322 -16.07 1.92 -12.18
CA ARG A 322 -16.27 0.52 -11.84
C ARG A 322 -17.46 -0.05 -12.59
N ALA A 323 -17.45 -1.35 -12.80
CA ALA A 323 -18.62 -2.11 -13.20
C ALA A 323 -18.76 -3.35 -12.34
N SER A 324 -20.01 -3.69 -12.00
CA SER A 324 -20.34 -4.96 -11.38
C SER A 324 -20.36 -6.07 -12.44
N LEU A 325 -19.64 -7.14 -12.19
CA LEU A 325 -19.61 -8.37 -12.96
C LEU A 325 -20.03 -9.55 -12.07
N PRO A 326 -20.34 -10.73 -12.65
CA PRO A 326 -20.47 -11.94 -11.83
C PRO A 326 -19.22 -12.15 -10.97
N GLY A 327 -19.39 -12.21 -9.65
CA GLY A 327 -18.32 -12.40 -8.68
C GLY A 327 -17.84 -11.14 -7.94
N GLY A 328 -18.10 -9.93 -8.45
CA GLY A 328 -17.68 -8.68 -7.78
C GLY A 328 -17.53 -7.50 -8.72
N GLU A 329 -16.75 -6.50 -8.32
CA GLU A 329 -16.49 -5.30 -9.12
C GLU A 329 -15.14 -5.37 -9.86
N VAL A 330 -15.12 -4.88 -11.09
CA VAL A 330 -13.90 -4.54 -11.82
C VAL A 330 -13.71 -3.03 -11.84
N GLU A 331 -12.48 -2.58 -11.66
CA GLU A 331 -12.12 -1.16 -11.65
C GLU A 331 -11.25 -0.78 -12.86
N PHE A 332 -11.52 0.38 -13.44
CA PHE A 332 -10.58 1.06 -14.34
C PHE A 332 -10.19 2.41 -13.75
N SER A 333 -8.88 2.65 -13.57
CA SER A 333 -8.36 3.92 -13.06
C SER A 333 -7.25 4.53 -13.92
N VAL A 334 -7.22 5.86 -13.99
CA VAL A 334 -6.21 6.64 -14.70
C VAL A 334 -5.77 7.78 -13.79
N GLY A 335 -4.47 7.92 -13.52
CA GLY A 335 -4.02 8.89 -12.53
C GLY A 335 -2.52 9.09 -12.38
N TRP A 336 -2.18 9.91 -11.39
CA TRP A 336 -0.82 10.22 -10.96
C TRP A 336 -0.57 9.65 -9.58
N ARG A 337 0.62 9.08 -9.35
CA ARG A 337 1.05 8.57 -8.04
C ARG A 337 2.40 9.15 -7.65
N TYR A 338 2.51 9.56 -6.40
CA TYR A 338 3.74 10.03 -5.76
C TYR A 338 4.10 9.02 -4.68
N GLY A 339 5.25 8.37 -4.84
CA GLY A 339 5.76 7.48 -3.79
C GLY A 339 6.06 8.30 -2.53
N ILE A 340 5.68 7.79 -1.36
CA ILE A 340 5.90 8.49 -0.08
C ILE A 340 6.41 7.57 1.03
N TYR A 341 7.22 8.09 1.94
CA TYR A 341 7.66 7.45 3.16
C TYR A 341 6.86 7.99 4.34
N PRO A 342 6.00 7.19 5.00
CA PRO A 342 5.40 7.60 6.26
C PRO A 342 6.49 7.64 7.35
N ARG A 343 6.50 8.71 8.15
CA ARG A 343 7.42 8.86 9.29
C ARG A 343 6.68 9.41 10.50
N HIS A 344 6.80 8.75 11.64
CA HIS A 344 6.24 9.25 12.89
C HIS A 344 7.15 10.29 13.53
N ASN A 345 6.57 11.42 13.93
CA ASN A 345 7.21 12.48 14.72
C ASN A 345 8.60 12.88 14.19
N ALA A 346 8.76 12.95 12.88
CA ALA A 346 10.03 13.35 12.29
C ALA A 346 10.35 14.80 12.71
N GLU A 347 11.19 14.96 13.73
CA GLU A 347 11.78 16.25 14.07
C GLU A 347 12.69 16.68 12.92
N GLY A 348 12.69 17.98 12.63
CA GLY A 348 13.25 18.55 11.40
C GLY A 348 14.58 17.96 10.94
N GLY A 349 14.60 17.55 9.66
CA GLY A 349 15.80 17.33 8.86
C GLY A 349 16.70 16.18 9.32
N ILE A 350 16.79 15.14 8.49
CA ILE A 350 18.00 14.32 8.50
C ILE A 350 19.13 15.26 8.04
N GLU A 351 19.98 15.73 8.96
CA GLU A 351 21.26 16.37 8.62
C GLU A 351 22.24 15.37 7.99
#